data_AF-A0A453DWX4-F1
#
_entry.id   AF-A0A453DWX4-F1
#
_cell.length_a   1.000
_cell.length_b   1.000
_cell.length_c   1.000
_cell.angle_alpha   90.00
_cell.angle_beta   90.00
_cell.angle_gamma   90.00
#
_symmetry.space_group_name_H-M   'P 1'
#
loop_
_entity.id
_entity.type
_entity.pdbx_description
1 polymer ?
#
loop_
_entity_poly.entity_id
_entity_poly.type
_entity_poly.pdbx_seq_one_letter_code
_entity_poly.pdbx_strand_id
1 'polypeptide(L)'
;MVDEDGMSVVILKRDYKDEKIEVIVSMPNVEGDPEFDEDDEGDDEDAAKDDDDEDEDGQESSLSMKVIVSKESGPNLEFTCTAFHEEITIDDMMIAEKTESDSEKFPFEGPEFT
;
A
#
# COMPACT_ATOMS: atom_id res chain seq x y z
N MET A 1 -5.56 -0.12 -13.03
CA MET A 1 -4.96 1.11 -12.51
C MET A 1 -5.80 2.26 -13.01
N VAL A 2 -6.45 2.96 -12.09
CA VAL A 2 -7.10 4.24 -12.36
C VAL A 2 -6.32 5.26 -11.53
N ASP A 3 -5.89 6.33 -12.18
CA ASP A 3 -5.29 7.52 -11.57
C ASP A 3 -6.37 8.60 -11.53
N GLU A 4 -6.59 9.24 -10.39
CA GLU A 4 -7.58 10.32 -10.24
C GLU A 4 -6.87 11.69 -10.31
N ASP A 5 -7.19 12.50 -11.33
CA ASP A 5 -6.53 13.79 -11.59
C ASP A 5 -6.40 14.67 -10.32
N GLY A 6 -5.16 14.90 -9.88
CA GLY A 6 -4.83 15.73 -8.73
C GLY A 6 -4.80 15.01 -7.38
N MET A 7 -5.02 13.69 -7.35
CA MET A 7 -4.84 12.83 -6.17
C MET A 7 -3.73 11.81 -6.43
N SER A 8 -2.78 11.68 -5.50
CA SER A 8 -1.71 10.67 -5.60
C SER A 8 -2.20 9.33 -5.06
N VAL A 9 -3.16 8.73 -5.76
CA VAL A 9 -3.85 7.49 -5.37
C VAL A 9 -3.89 6.52 -6.54
N VAL A 10 -3.47 5.29 -6.30
CA VAL A 10 -3.54 4.20 -7.30
C VAL A 10 -4.59 3.18 -6.86
N ILE A 11 -5.54 2.92 -7.76
CA ILE A 11 -6.61 1.92 -7.52
C ILE A 11 -6.37 0.66 -8.36
N LEU A 12 -6.19 -0.47 -7.68
CA LEU A 12 -6.09 -1.81 -8.26
C LEU A 12 -7.42 -2.55 -8.06
N LYS A 13 -7.98 -3.13 -9.13
CA LYS A 13 -9.24 -3.88 -9.06
C LYS A 13 -9.03 -5.29 -9.62
N ARG A 14 -9.56 -6.29 -8.92
CA ARG A 14 -9.49 -7.70 -9.33
C ARG A 14 -10.79 -8.41 -8.97
N ASP A 15 -11.41 -9.05 -9.96
CA ASP A 15 -12.46 -10.05 -9.70
C ASP A 15 -11.79 -11.40 -9.38
N TYR A 16 -12.14 -12.05 -8.28
CA TYR A 16 -11.67 -13.37 -7.90
C TYR A 16 -12.85 -14.23 -7.40
N LYS A 17 -13.23 -15.24 -8.19
CA LYS A 17 -14.45 -16.06 -7.93
C LYS A 17 -15.70 -15.18 -7.79
N ASP A 18 -16.40 -15.26 -6.66
CA ASP A 18 -17.57 -14.48 -6.28
C ASP A 18 -17.22 -13.16 -5.56
N GLU A 19 -15.93 -12.83 -5.47
CA GLU A 19 -15.42 -11.65 -4.77
C GLU A 19 -14.87 -10.60 -5.75
N LYS A 20 -15.08 -9.34 -5.41
CA LYS A 20 -14.44 -8.17 -6.01
C LYS A 20 -13.47 -7.60 -4.98
N ILE A 21 -12.21 -7.51 -5.36
CA ILE A 21 -11.13 -6.98 -4.55
C ILE A 21 -10.73 -5.63 -5.13
N GLU A 22 -10.75 -4.60 -4.30
CA GLU A 22 -10.28 -3.25 -4.61
C GLU A 22 -9.19 -2.86 -3.62
N VAL A 23 -8.04 -2.44 -4.13
CA VAL A 23 -6.91 -1.96 -3.32
C VAL A 23 -6.67 -0.50 -3.68
N ILE A 24 -6.76 0.36 -2.67
CA ILE A 24 -6.56 1.81 -2.78
C ILE A 24 -5.22 2.12 -2.11
N VAL A 25 -4.22 2.48 -2.91
CA VAL A 25 -2.88 2.78 -2.44
C VAL A 25 -2.68 4.29 -2.42
N SER A 26 -2.32 4.85 -1.27
CA SER A 26 -1.93 6.25 -1.16
C SER A 26 -0.43 6.35 -1.43
N MET A 27 -0.06 7.12 -2.45
CA MET A 27 1.34 7.41 -2.76
C MET A 27 1.65 8.83 -2.26
N PRO A 28 2.12 9.03 -1.02
CA PRO A 28 2.64 10.35 -0.66
C PRO A 28 3.73 10.72 -1.66
N ASN A 29 3.75 11.98 -2.12
CA ASN A 29 4.63 12.48 -3.17
C ASN A 29 6.06 11.97 -2.94
N VAL A 30 6.50 10.99 -3.72
CA VAL A 30 7.84 10.42 -3.65
C VAL A 30 8.75 11.45 -4.30
N GLU A 31 9.19 12.45 -3.54
CA GLU A 31 10.29 13.35 -3.92
C GLU A 31 11.61 12.59 -3.76
N GLY A 32 11.76 11.53 -4.54
CA GLY A 32 12.92 10.67 -4.58
C GLY A 32 12.79 9.86 -5.85
N ASP A 33 13.61 10.19 -6.85
CA ASP A 33 13.73 9.40 -8.06
C ASP A 33 14.02 7.95 -7.63
N PRO A 34 13.22 6.94 -8.03
CA PRO A 34 13.61 5.57 -7.81
C PRO A 34 14.79 5.32 -8.73
N GLU A 35 16.02 5.51 -8.21
CA GLU A 35 17.22 5.02 -8.86
C GLU A 35 17.08 3.49 -8.91
N PHE A 36 16.48 3.01 -9.98
CA PHE A 36 16.65 1.64 -10.40
C PHE A 36 18.13 1.52 -10.74
N ASP A 37 18.89 0.83 -9.91
CA ASP A 37 20.25 0.38 -10.22
C ASP A 37 20.25 -0.26 -11.61
N GLU A 38 20.59 0.52 -12.63
CA GLU A 38 20.98 0.00 -13.92
C GLU A 38 22.42 -0.48 -13.75
N ASP A 39 22.58 -1.78 -13.52
CA ASP A 39 23.82 -2.51 -13.77
C ASP A 39 24.33 -2.12 -15.18
N ASP A 40 25.31 -1.22 -15.28
CA ASP A 40 26.11 -1.01 -16.49
C ASP A 40 27.61 -1.10 -16.17
N GLU A 41 28.27 -1.89 -17.00
CA GLU A 41 29.60 -2.45 -16.79
C GLU A 41 30.72 -1.41 -16.96
N GLY A 42 31.66 -1.38 -16.00
CA GLY A 42 33.10 -1.41 -16.31
C GLY A 42 33.88 -0.11 -16.58
N ASP A 43 34.93 0.03 -15.76
CA ASP A 43 36.29 0.52 -16.07
C ASP A 43 36.70 1.97 -15.67
N ASP A 44 37.34 2.02 -14.50
CA ASP A 44 38.70 2.53 -14.24
C ASP A 44 38.93 3.83 -13.41
N GLU A 45 39.83 3.61 -12.44
CA GLU A 45 40.78 4.47 -11.72
C GLU A 45 40.36 5.64 -10.80
N ASP A 46 40.40 5.31 -9.49
CA ASP A 46 41.11 6.01 -8.40
C ASP A 46 40.84 7.51 -8.14
N ALA A 47 40.04 7.78 -7.09
CA ALA A 47 40.42 8.75 -6.04
C ALA A 47 39.57 8.57 -4.78
N ALA A 48 40.14 7.85 -3.81
CA ALA A 48 39.65 7.74 -2.43
C ALA A 48 39.26 9.09 -1.81
N LYS A 49 38.02 9.19 -1.30
CA LYS A 49 37.63 10.05 -0.17
C LYS A 49 36.41 9.48 0.57
N ASP A 50 36.60 9.25 1.86
CA ASP A 50 35.65 9.02 2.95
C ASP A 50 34.49 8.06 2.71
N ASP A 51 34.73 6.85 3.19
CA ASP A 51 33.79 5.78 3.49
C ASP A 51 33.00 6.16 4.77
N ASP A 52 31.89 6.87 4.60
CA ASP A 52 30.81 6.99 5.59
C ASP A 52 29.49 7.35 4.85
N ASP A 53 29.25 6.69 3.71
CA ASP A 53 27.91 6.58 3.14
C ASP A 53 27.15 5.57 4.00
N GLU A 54 26.62 6.04 5.13
CA GLU A 54 25.50 5.35 5.78
C GLU A 54 24.36 5.36 4.75
N ASP A 55 24.21 4.24 4.04
CA ASP A 55 23.05 3.86 3.24
C ASP A 55 21.76 3.92 4.10
N GLU A 56 21.30 5.12 4.47
CA GLU A 56 20.02 5.34 5.16
C GLU A 56 18.84 5.47 4.18
N ASP A 57 19.09 5.39 2.86
CA ASP A 57 18.07 5.66 1.85
C ASP A 57 17.24 4.42 1.44
N GLY A 58 17.63 3.21 1.87
CA GLY A 58 16.99 1.96 1.46
C GLY A 58 15.86 1.46 2.36
N GLN A 59 15.69 2.00 3.58
CA GLN A 59 15.03 1.26 4.66
C GLN A 59 13.63 1.75 5.09
N GLU A 60 13.13 2.90 4.63
CA GLU A 60 11.88 3.47 5.19
C GLU A 60 10.79 3.80 4.17
N SER A 61 10.88 3.31 2.93
CA SER A 61 9.77 3.45 1.99
C SER A 61 8.63 2.49 2.33
N SER A 62 7.52 3.03 2.85
CA SER A 62 6.29 2.29 3.11
C SER A 62 5.08 2.93 2.42
N LEU A 63 4.13 2.10 2.00
CA LEU A 63 2.90 2.52 1.34
C LEU A 63 1.69 2.15 2.20
N SER A 64 0.90 3.16 2.55
CA SER A 64 -0.41 2.93 3.18
C SER A 64 -1.44 2.54 2.12
N MET A 65 -2.19 1.48 2.39
CA MET A 65 -3.24 1.02 1.50
C MET A 65 -4.47 0.51 2.25
N LYS A 66 -5.61 0.61 1.57
CA LYS A 66 -6.87 0.01 2.00
C LYS A 66 -7.26 -1.11 1.05
N VAL A 67 -7.52 -2.30 1.59
CA VAL A 67 -8.01 -3.46 0.82
C VAL A 67 -9.47 -3.68 1.13
N ILE A 68 -10.31 -3.67 0.09
CA ILE A 68 -11.77 -3.86 0.20
C ILE A 68 -12.13 -5.13 -0.55
N VAL A 69 -12.72 -6.10 0.17
CA VAL A 69 -13.25 -7.34 -0.38
C VAL A 69 -14.77 -7.30 -0.29
N SER A 70 -15.44 -7.44 -1.43
CA SER A 70 -16.90 -7.40 -1.52
C SER A 70 -17.43 -8.60 -2.30
N LYS A 71 -18.55 -9.18 -1.84
CA LYS A 71 -19.33 -10.18 -2.59
C LYS A 71 -20.56 -9.54 -3.22
N GLU A 72 -21.36 -10.28 -3.98
CA GLU A 72 -22.65 -9.76 -4.50
C GLU A 72 -23.57 -9.30 -3.36
N SER A 73 -23.70 -10.11 -2.31
CA SER A 73 -24.54 -9.83 -1.14
C SER A 73 -23.73 -9.81 0.17
N GLY A 74 -24.27 -9.16 1.20
CA GLY A 74 -23.63 -9.07 2.52
C GLY A 74 -22.65 -7.91 2.65
N PRO A 75 -22.02 -7.76 3.83
CA PRO A 75 -21.09 -6.67 4.11
C PRO A 75 -19.79 -6.79 3.30
N ASN A 76 -19.04 -5.70 3.26
CA ASN A 76 -17.67 -5.65 2.78
C ASN A 76 -16.71 -5.94 3.94
N LEU A 77 -15.58 -6.55 3.62
CA LEU A 77 -14.45 -6.67 4.53
C LEU A 77 -13.39 -5.67 4.09
N GLU A 78 -13.04 -4.74 4.97
CA GLU A 78 -12.01 -3.74 4.75
C GLU A 78 -10.79 -4.05 5.63
N PHE A 79 -9.60 -3.89 5.07
CA PHE A 79 -8.34 -3.95 5.79
C PHE A 79 -7.59 -2.64 5.58
N THR A 80 -7.00 -2.11 6.64
CA THR A 80 -5.96 -1.09 6.55
C THR A 80 -4.62 -1.82 6.63
N CYS A 81 -3.74 -1.58 5.67
CA CYS A 81 -2.46 -2.24 5.58
C CYS A 81 -1.34 -1.25 5.34
N THR A 82 -0.15 -1.62 5.80
CA THR A 82 1.11 -0.96 5.48
C THR A 82 1.99 -1.93 4.71
N ALA A 83 2.41 -1.53 3.51
CA ALA A 83 3.34 -2.31 2.71
C ALA A 83 4.75 -1.74 2.84
N PHE A 84 5.66 -2.60 3.26
CA PHE A 84 7.11 -2.39 3.24
C PHE A 84 7.71 -3.11 2.02
N HIS A 85 9.01 -2.92 1.78
CA HIS A 85 9.70 -3.54 0.65
C HIS A 85 9.61 -5.09 0.67
N GLU A 86 9.75 -5.70 1.85
CA GLU A 86 9.79 -7.17 1.99
C GLU A 86 8.46 -7.79 2.42
N GLU A 87 7.54 -7.01 3.00
CA GLU A 87 6.32 -7.53 3.60
C GLU A 87 5.14 -6.56 3.59
N ILE A 88 3.94 -7.09 3.88
CA ILE A 88 2.72 -6.30 4.07
C ILE A 88 2.15 -6.66 5.44
N THR A 89 1.96 -5.66 6.29
CA THR A 89 1.28 -5.80 7.57
C THR A 89 -0.20 -5.42 7.43
N ILE A 90 -1.05 -6.09 8.20
CA ILE A 90 -2.45 -5.69 8.40
C ILE A 90 -2.47 -4.91 9.70
N ASP A 91 -2.90 -3.66 9.63
CA ASP A 91 -2.96 -2.77 10.79
C ASP A 91 -4.33 -2.86 11.46
N ASP A 92 -5.41 -2.93 10.68
CA ASP A 92 -6.80 -2.98 11.16
C ASP A 92 -7.71 -3.77 10.20
N MET A 93 -8.82 -4.34 10.73
CA MET A 93 -9.86 -5.01 9.95
C MET A 93 -11.25 -4.50 10.34
N MET A 94 -12.05 -4.11 9.34
CA MET A 94 -13.43 -3.67 9.54
C MET A 94 -14.43 -4.48 8.71
N ILE A 95 -15.59 -4.80 9.31
CA ILE A 95 -16.76 -5.30 8.57
C ILE A 95 -17.72 -4.13 8.31
N ALA A 96 -17.78 -3.67 7.06
CA ALA A 96 -18.59 -2.53 6.63
C ALA A 96 -19.90 -2.98 5.95
N GLU A 97 -21.04 -2.61 6.52
CA GLU A 97 -22.36 -2.91 5.94
C GLU A 97 -22.58 -2.09 4.65
N LYS A 98 -23.14 -2.72 3.60
CA LYS A 98 -23.41 -2.03 2.32
C LYS A 98 -24.58 -1.06 2.34
N THR A 99 -25.45 -1.16 3.35
CA THR A 99 -26.63 -0.31 3.48
C THR A 99 -26.52 0.53 4.74
N GLU A 100 -26.71 1.84 4.60
CA GLU A 100 -26.94 2.76 5.72
C GLU A 100 -28.25 2.34 6.41
N SER A 101 -28.16 1.49 7.43
CA SER A 101 -29.30 1.29 8.32
C SER A 101 -29.47 2.54 9.17
N ASP A 102 -30.70 3.04 9.31
CA ASP A 102 -31.12 4.23 10.10
C ASP A 102 -30.69 4.20 11.59
N SER A 103 -30.16 3.07 12.05
CA SER A 103 -29.51 2.91 13.34
C SER A 103 -28.01 3.18 13.21
N GLU A 104 -27.48 4.13 13.98
CA GLU A 104 -26.03 4.34 14.18
C GLU A 104 -25.37 3.02 14.61
N LYS A 105 -24.89 2.25 13.63
CA LYS A 105 -24.13 1.02 13.86
C LYS A 105 -22.68 1.35 13.60
N PHE A 106 -21.89 1.31 14.67
CA PHE A 106 -20.44 1.32 14.56
C PHE A 106 -20.01 -0.01 13.94
N PRO A 107 -19.26 0.00 12.83
CA PRO A 107 -18.66 -1.19 12.27
C PRO A 107 -17.83 -1.93 13.33
N PHE A 108 -17.74 -3.24 13.22
CA PHE A 108 -16.83 -4.00 14.07
C PHE A 108 -15.39 -3.76 13.59
N GLU A 109 -14.53 -3.23 14.46
CA GLU A 109 -13.10 -2.87 14.21
C GLU A 109 -12.13 -4.05 14.29
N GLY A 110 -12.62 -5.29 14.29
CA GLY A 110 -11.72 -6.44 14.17
C GLY A 110 -10.93 -6.75 15.44
N PRO A 111 -10.16 -7.85 15.44
CA PRO A 111 -9.14 -8.10 16.44
C PRO A 111 -7.87 -7.28 16.18
N GLU A 112 -7.01 -7.13 17.18
CA GLU A 112 -5.64 -6.63 16.99
C GLU A 112 -4.81 -7.65 16.17
N PHE A 113 -4.04 -7.15 15.21
CA PHE A 113 -3.09 -7.93 14.43
C PHE A 113 -1.67 -7.70 15.00
N THR A 114 -0.87 -8.77 15.08
CA THR A 114 0.50 -8.79 15.65
C THR A 114 1.53 -9.12 14.59
#